data_AF-A0A6A3JYC4-F1
#
_entry.id   AF-A0A6A3JYC4-F1
#
_cell.length_a   1.000
_cell.length_b   1.000
_cell.length_c   1.000
_cell.angle_alpha   90.00
_cell.angle_beta   90.00
_cell.angle_gamma   90.00
#
_symmetry.space_group_name_H-M   'P 1'
#
loop_
_entity.id
_entity.type
_entity.pdbx_description
1 polymer ?
#
loop_
_entity_poly.entity_id
_entity_poly.type
_entity_poly.pdbx_seq_one_letter_code
_entity_poly.pdbx_strand_id
1 'polypeptide(L)'
;INAWTDTSGCKGEPFDLTLWPKQGLEGGFGYDWGQEVNLENMISTLDQEELTIVSHEIGHGFGLPDFYETEDQPNAQWPNCIVMAGSSMTVTDSDGWMLRRVLEHLKPRYNF
;
A
#
# COMPACT_ATOMS: atom_id res chain seq x y z
N ILE A 1 3.38 18.22 -17.01
CA ILE A 1 4.39 17.15 -16.77
C ILE A 1 3.67 15.86 -17.11
N ASN A 2 3.95 15.25 -18.26
CA ASN A 2 3.34 13.97 -18.66
C ASN A 2 4.33 12.87 -18.26
N ALA A 3 4.17 12.33 -17.06
CA ALA A 3 5.05 11.30 -16.50
C ALA A 3 4.40 9.91 -16.60
N TRP A 4 3.96 9.52 -17.79
CA TRP A 4 3.55 8.14 -18.07
C TRP A 4 4.69 7.44 -18.79
N THR A 5 5.11 6.28 -18.29
CA THR A 5 6.12 5.44 -18.94
C THR A 5 5.55 4.94 -20.27
N ASP A 6 6.19 5.27 -21.40
CA ASP A 6 5.79 4.77 -22.72
C ASP A 6 6.08 3.27 -22.82
N THR A 7 5.02 2.46 -22.74
CA THR A 7 5.07 1.00 -22.85
C THR A 7 4.67 0.50 -24.24
N SER A 8 4.48 1.39 -25.23
CA SER A 8 3.99 1.02 -26.57
C SER A 8 4.92 0.07 -27.34
N GLY A 9 6.20 0.01 -26.97
CA GLY A 9 7.18 -0.92 -27.52
C GLY A 9 7.23 -2.31 -26.85
N CYS A 10 6.51 -2.50 -25.74
CA CYS A 10 6.50 -3.77 -25.01
C CYS A 10 5.60 -4.79 -25.73
N LYS A 11 6.16 -5.96 -26.06
CA LYS A 11 5.43 -7.05 -26.73
C LYS A 11 4.54 -7.90 -25.79
N GLY A 12 4.53 -7.56 -24.50
CA GLY A 12 3.73 -8.24 -23.46
C GLY A 12 2.75 -7.27 -22.81
N GLU A 13 1.91 -7.77 -21.91
CA GLU A 13 1.01 -6.90 -21.16
C GLU A 13 1.82 -6.00 -20.22
N PRO A 14 1.56 -4.68 -20.22
CA PRO A 14 2.22 -3.76 -19.30
C PRO A 14 1.87 -4.13 -17.86
N PHE A 15 2.83 -3.99 -16.96
CA PHE A 15 2.55 -4.09 -15.53
C PHE A 15 1.90 -2.79 -15.07
N ASP A 16 0.71 -2.89 -14.46
CA ASP A 16 -0.04 -1.74 -13.98
C ASP A 16 0.51 -1.17 -12.66
N LEU A 17 1.32 -1.95 -11.94
CA LEU A 17 1.94 -1.57 -10.67
C LEU A 17 3.45 -1.76 -10.72
N THR A 18 4.19 -0.82 -10.12
CA THR A 18 5.66 -0.87 -10.04
C THR A 18 6.13 -0.94 -8.59
N LEU A 19 7.20 -1.70 -8.33
CA LEU A 19 7.84 -1.78 -7.02
C LEU A 19 9.28 -1.25 -7.13
N TRP A 20 9.59 -0.22 -6.34
CA TRP A 20 10.83 0.54 -6.42
C TRP A 20 11.58 0.43 -5.08
N PRO A 21 12.53 -0.51 -4.97
CA PRO A 21 13.44 -0.55 -3.83
C PRO A 21 14.41 0.64 -3.88
N LYS A 22 14.28 1.58 -2.94
CA LYS A 22 15.09 2.80 -2.86
C LYS A 22 16.10 2.71 -1.73
N GLN A 23 17.37 2.87 -2.08
CA GLN A 23 18.48 2.89 -1.12
C GLN A 23 18.37 4.11 -0.20
N GLY A 24 18.46 3.90 1.12
CA GLY A 24 18.48 4.98 2.12
C GLY A 24 17.14 5.69 2.34
N LEU A 25 16.04 5.17 1.80
CA LEU A 25 14.69 5.63 2.16
C LEU A 25 14.33 5.15 3.56
N GLU A 26 13.72 5.96 4.42
CA GLU A 26 13.14 5.45 5.68
C GLU A 26 11.66 5.14 5.44
N GLY A 27 11.24 3.89 5.69
CA GLY A 27 9.87 3.43 5.45
C GLY A 27 9.58 3.17 3.97
N GLY A 28 8.45 3.71 3.48
CA GLY A 28 8.02 3.61 2.10
C GLY A 28 7.04 4.72 1.71
N PHE A 29 6.65 4.71 0.44
CA PHE A 29 5.56 5.51 -0.11
C PHE A 29 4.72 4.67 -1.06
N GLY A 30 3.42 4.57 -0.77
CA GLY A 30 2.44 3.92 -1.61
C GLY A 30 1.67 4.89 -2.51
N TYR A 31 1.54 4.53 -3.77
CA TYR A 31 0.88 5.31 -4.81
C TYR A 31 -0.14 4.44 -5.57
N ASP A 32 -1.00 5.08 -6.35
CA ASP A 32 -1.93 4.43 -7.27
C ASP A 32 -1.23 3.63 -8.38
N TRP A 33 0.02 3.98 -8.69
CA TRP A 33 0.85 3.32 -9.72
C TRP A 33 1.93 2.36 -9.15
N GLY A 34 2.06 2.23 -7.82
CA GLY A 34 3.14 1.41 -7.26
C GLY A 34 3.60 1.80 -5.86
N GLN A 35 4.70 1.18 -5.43
CA GLN A 35 5.29 1.37 -4.11
C GLN A 35 6.78 1.73 -4.25
N GLU A 36 7.22 2.73 -3.53
CA GLU A 36 8.63 2.99 -3.28
C GLU A 36 8.96 2.56 -1.86
N VAL A 37 9.90 1.64 -1.64
CA VAL A 37 10.16 1.06 -0.31
C VAL A 37 11.65 1.06 0.01
N ASN A 38 12.00 1.10 1.29
CA ASN A 38 13.38 0.95 1.74
C ASN A 38 13.99 -0.37 1.20
N LEU A 39 15.05 -0.23 0.39
CA LEU A 39 15.75 -1.35 -0.24
C LEU A 39 16.36 -2.30 0.79
N GLU A 40 17.03 -1.76 1.81
CA GLU A 40 17.72 -2.54 2.84
C GLU A 40 16.76 -3.39 3.67
N ASN A 41 15.60 -2.85 4.02
CA ASN A 41 14.52 -3.54 4.72
C ASN A 41 13.89 -4.62 3.84
N MET A 42 13.58 -4.28 2.59
CA MET A 42 13.00 -5.25 1.65
C MET A 42 13.93 -6.45 1.44
N ILE A 43 15.24 -6.23 1.28
CA ILE A 43 16.21 -7.32 1.16
C ILE A 43 16.31 -8.12 2.47
N SER A 44 16.36 -7.46 3.62
CA SER A 44 16.51 -8.15 4.91
C SER A 44 15.28 -8.97 5.32
N THR A 45 14.12 -8.66 4.74
CA THR A 45 12.85 -9.35 4.99
C THR A 45 12.37 -10.19 3.80
N LEU A 46 13.15 -10.31 2.72
CA LEU A 46 12.73 -10.90 1.45
C LEU A 46 12.19 -12.34 1.56
N ASP A 47 12.73 -13.12 2.48
CA ASP A 47 12.34 -14.52 2.71
C ASP A 47 11.22 -14.69 3.76
N GLN A 48 10.69 -13.58 4.30
CA GLN A 48 9.56 -13.61 5.21
C GLN A 48 8.25 -13.85 4.44
N GLU A 49 7.25 -14.37 5.14
CA GLU A 49 5.92 -14.61 4.55
C GLU A 49 5.28 -13.30 4.04
N GLU A 50 5.59 -12.19 4.69
CA GLU A 50 5.05 -10.88 4.35
C GLU A 50 6.12 -9.78 4.46
N LEU A 51 6.18 -8.93 3.44
CA LEU A 51 7.01 -7.73 3.45
C LEU A 51 6.20 -6.58 4.05
N THR A 52 6.28 -6.40 5.36
CA THR A 52 5.43 -5.48 6.13
C THR A 52 5.34 -4.07 5.54
N ILE A 53 6.47 -3.47 5.14
CA ILE A 53 6.47 -2.14 4.51
C ILE A 53 5.75 -2.16 3.16
N VAL A 54 5.99 -3.17 2.32
CA VAL A 54 5.30 -3.29 1.03
C VAL A 54 3.79 -3.43 1.24
N SER A 55 3.36 -4.25 2.19
CA SER A 55 1.93 -4.41 2.54
C SER A 55 1.31 -3.10 3.03
N HIS A 56 2.05 -2.35 3.86
CA HIS A 56 1.64 -1.02 4.33
C HIS A 56 1.43 -0.05 3.15
N GLU A 57 2.41 0.05 2.26
CA GLU A 57 2.33 0.95 1.09
C GLU A 57 1.24 0.54 0.10
N ILE A 58 0.92 -0.74 -0.03
CA ILE A 58 -0.25 -1.19 -0.82
C ILE A 58 -1.54 -0.59 -0.25
N GLY A 59 -1.67 -0.45 1.07
CA GLY A 59 -2.80 0.21 1.71
C GLY A 59 -3.02 1.64 1.22
N HIS A 60 -1.95 2.43 1.11
CA HIS A 60 -2.01 3.78 0.55
C HIS A 60 -2.38 3.78 -0.94
N GLY A 61 -1.97 2.76 -1.71
CA GLY A 61 -2.40 2.57 -3.10
C GLY A 61 -3.92 2.43 -3.26
N PHE A 62 -4.62 1.94 -2.22
CA PHE A 62 -6.09 1.92 -2.15
C PHE A 62 -6.71 3.17 -1.50
N GLY A 63 -5.89 4.17 -1.17
CA GLY A 63 -6.32 5.45 -0.60
C GLY A 63 -6.54 5.43 0.91
N LEU A 64 -6.01 4.43 1.63
CA LEU A 64 -6.02 4.42 3.09
C LEU A 64 -4.91 5.37 3.61
N PRO A 65 -5.19 6.29 4.55
CA PRO A 65 -4.14 7.12 5.16
C PRO A 65 -3.43 6.36 6.30
N ASP A 66 -2.33 6.94 6.77
CA ASP A 66 -1.67 6.48 8.01
C ASP A 66 -2.55 6.69 9.23
N PHE A 67 -2.55 5.71 10.14
CA PHE A 67 -3.32 5.72 11.40
C PHE A 67 -2.41 5.87 12.63
N TYR A 68 -1.33 6.65 12.49
CA TYR A 68 -0.28 6.70 13.51
C TYR A 68 -0.74 7.46 14.75
N GLU A 69 -1.60 8.46 14.56
CA GLU A 69 -2.22 9.22 15.63
C GLU A 69 -3.67 8.76 15.85
N THR A 70 -4.20 8.98 17.05
CA THR A 70 -5.56 8.53 17.42
C THR A 70 -6.63 9.30 16.63
N GLU A 71 -6.33 10.53 16.22
CA GLU A 71 -7.21 11.40 15.44
C GLU A 71 -7.37 10.94 13.98
N ASP A 72 -6.37 10.22 13.45
CA ASP A 72 -6.39 9.69 12.08
C ASP A 72 -7.14 8.35 12.01
N GLN A 73 -7.33 7.69 13.15
CA GLN A 73 -8.05 6.43 13.26
C GLN A 73 -9.58 6.65 13.20
N PRO A 74 -10.36 5.68 12.66
CA PRO A 74 -11.81 5.81 12.58
C PRO A 74 -12.50 5.91 13.95
N ASN A 75 -11.89 5.38 15.00
CA ASN A 75 -12.25 5.63 16.40
C ASN A 75 -11.09 5.27 17.34
N ALA A 76 -11.18 5.70 18.60
CA ALA A 76 -10.12 5.55 19.60
C ALA A 76 -9.81 4.10 20.05
N GLN A 77 -10.60 3.11 19.63
CA GLN A 77 -10.37 1.69 19.91
C GLN A 77 -10.32 0.89 18.61
N TRP A 78 -9.74 1.50 17.56
CA TRP A 78 -9.59 0.82 16.28
C TRP A 78 -8.71 -0.43 16.43
N PRO A 79 -9.10 -1.59 15.85
CA PRO A 79 -8.25 -2.77 15.88
C PRO A 79 -6.93 -2.53 15.12
N ASN A 80 -5.85 -3.17 15.57
CA ASN A 80 -4.56 -3.13 14.90
C ASN A 80 -4.70 -3.46 13.41
N CYS A 81 -3.92 -2.78 12.59
CA CYS A 81 -3.98 -2.82 11.14
C CYS A 81 -2.64 -2.44 10.54
N ILE A 82 -2.36 -2.83 9.30
CA ILE A 82 -1.05 -2.63 8.69
C ILE A 82 -0.72 -1.13 8.52
N VAL A 83 -1.73 -0.28 8.27
CA VAL A 83 -1.58 1.18 8.13
C VAL A 83 -1.41 1.93 9.45
N MET A 84 -1.43 1.23 10.58
CA MET A 84 -1.11 1.77 11.91
C MET A 84 0.31 1.32 12.28
N ALA A 85 1.27 2.25 12.21
CA ALA A 85 2.71 1.99 12.34
C ALA A 85 3.05 1.00 13.45
N GLY A 86 3.61 -0.14 13.06
CA GLY A 86 4.12 -1.16 13.98
C GLY A 86 3.06 -1.87 14.84
N SER A 87 1.77 -1.59 14.66
CA SER A 87 0.69 -2.26 15.41
C SER A 87 0.47 -3.70 14.93
N SER A 88 0.83 -3.99 13.69
CA SER A 88 0.81 -5.31 13.07
C SER A 88 1.99 -5.47 12.11
N MET A 89 2.53 -6.68 12.02
CA MET A 89 3.56 -7.04 11.04
C MET A 89 2.99 -7.72 9.80
N THR A 90 1.69 -8.03 9.82
CA THR A 90 0.94 -8.69 8.75
C THR A 90 -0.40 -8.01 8.49
N VAL A 91 -0.97 -8.21 7.31
CA VAL A 91 -2.35 -7.78 7.02
C VAL A 91 -3.32 -8.43 8.00
N THR A 92 -4.30 -7.67 8.46
CA THR A 92 -5.31 -8.07 9.45
C THR A 92 -6.73 -8.01 8.89
N ASP A 93 -7.70 -8.52 9.65
CA ASP A 93 -9.14 -8.37 9.32
C ASP A 93 -9.58 -6.90 9.29
N SER A 94 -8.94 -6.03 10.08
CA SER A 94 -9.21 -4.58 10.10
C SER A 94 -8.87 -3.94 8.75
N ASP A 95 -7.73 -4.33 8.16
CA ASP A 95 -7.32 -3.90 6.82
C ASP A 95 -8.33 -4.36 5.75
N GLY A 96 -8.73 -5.63 5.81
CA GLY A 96 -9.73 -6.18 4.89
C GLY A 96 -11.09 -5.49 5.00
N TRP A 97 -11.50 -5.11 6.21
CA TRP A 97 -12.71 -4.32 6.43
C TRP A 97 -12.61 -2.93 5.78
N MET A 98 -11.48 -2.24 5.94
CA MET A 98 -11.25 -0.92 5.36
C MET A 98 -11.29 -0.95 3.83
N LEU A 99 -10.62 -1.92 3.20
CA LEU A 99 -10.67 -2.09 1.74
C LEU A 99 -12.09 -2.36 1.23
N ARG A 100 -12.85 -3.19 1.96
CA ARG A 100 -14.27 -3.42 1.63
C ARG A 100 -15.08 -2.14 1.74
N ARG A 101 -14.80 -1.30 2.76
CA ARG A 101 -15.46 -0.01 2.93
C ARG A 101 -15.12 0.96 1.80
N VAL A 102 -13.87 1.01 1.34
CA VAL A 102 -13.48 1.78 0.14
C VAL A 102 -14.27 1.30 -1.07
N LEU A 103 -14.28 -0.01 -1.33
CA LEU A 103 -15.01 -0.59 -2.47
C LEU A 103 -16.51 -0.28 -2.41
N GLU A 104 -17.17 -0.39 -1.26
CA GLU A 104 -18.60 -0.07 -1.11
C GLU A 104 -18.94 1.36 -1.53
N HIS A 105 -18.06 2.33 -1.26
CA HIS A 105 -18.28 3.73 -1.64
C HIS A 105 -17.93 4.03 -3.09
N LEU A 106 -16.94 3.33 -3.64
CA LEU A 106 -16.54 3.48 -5.03
C LEU A 106 -17.49 2.75 -5.97
N LYS A 107 -17.97 1.57 -5.58
CA LYS A 107 -18.70 0.66 -6.48
C LYS A 107 -19.87 1.31 -7.22
N PRO A 108 -20.75 2.10 -6.58
CA PRO A 108 -21.86 2.76 -7.28
C PRO A 108 -21.45 3.80 -8.33
N ARG A 109 -20.18 4.26 -8.31
CA ARG A 109 -19.64 5.25 -9.26
C ARG A 109 -19.20 4.62 -10.58
N TYR A 110 -19.13 3.29 -10.66
CA TYR A 110 -18.65 2.55 -11.83
C TYR A 110 -19.69 1.53 -12.29
N ASN A 111 -19.71 1.24 -13.58
CA ASN A 111 -20.53 0.18 -14.17
C ASN A 111 -19.63 -1.03 -14.46
N PHE A 112 -19.52 -1.92 -13.49
CA PHE A 112 -18.71 -3.16 -13.58
C PHE A 112 -19.37 -4.22 -14.45
#